data_AF-A0A258S822-F1
#
_entry.id   AF-A0A258S822-F1
#
_cell.length_a   1.000
_cell.length_b   1.000
_cell.length_c   1.000
_cell.angle_alpha   90.00
_cell.angle_beta   90.00
_cell.angle_gamma   90.00
#
_symmetry.space_group_name_H-M   'P 1'
#
loop_
_entity.id
_entity.type
_entity.pdbx_description
1 polymer ?
#
loop_
_entity_poly.entity_id
_entity_poly.type
_entity_poly.pdbx_seq_one_letter_code
_entity_poly.pdbx_strand_id
1 'polypeptide(L)'
;MQADYDIGDIVFAREDLFNEEEAEIPGLAPNALLAPAGRRGVVVSFGHAEADPRQSIYLVRFEQNDGAMGPPIGCLPDELTQDEALAATLSA
;
A
#
# COMPACT_ATOMS: atom_id res chain seq x y z
N MET A 1 -0.51 6.87 20.71
CA MET A 1 -1.11 5.92 19.74
C MET A 1 -0.07 5.77 18.66
N GLN A 2 0.61 4.63 18.61
CA GLN A 2 1.78 4.43 17.74
C GLN A 2 1.23 4.08 16.36
N ALA A 3 1.50 4.90 15.34
CA ALA A 3 1.35 4.44 13.97
C ALA A 3 2.40 3.34 13.75
N ASP A 4 2.01 2.23 13.14
CA ASP A 4 2.94 1.14 12.77
C ASP A 4 3.97 1.61 11.74
N TYR A 5 3.61 2.62 10.93
CA TYR A 5 4.49 3.22 9.92
C TYR A 5 4.43 4.75 9.95
N ASP A 6 5.56 5.40 9.72
CA ASP A 6 5.68 6.86 9.62
C ASP A 6 5.73 7.33 8.15
N ILE A 7 5.41 8.61 7.92
CA ILE A 7 5.51 9.20 6.58
C ILE A 7 6.98 9.23 6.14
N GLY A 8 7.25 8.67 4.96
CA GLY A 8 8.59 8.50 4.42
C GLY A 8 9.17 7.10 4.65
N ASP A 9 8.50 6.25 5.43
CA ASP A 9 8.94 4.86 5.61
C ASP A 9 8.79 4.06 4.31
N ILE A 10 9.80 3.22 4.08
CA ILE A 10 9.77 2.23 3.01
C ILE A 10 9.00 1.03 3.51
N VAL A 11 8.00 0.63 2.74
CA VAL A 11 7.15 -0.54 3.00
C VAL A 11 7.04 -1.38 1.74
N PHE A 12 6.64 -2.62 1.91
CA PHE A 12 6.43 -3.58 0.83
C PHE A 12 5.03 -4.16 0.91
N ALA A 13 4.42 -4.39 -0.25
CA ALA A 13 3.14 -5.09 -0.32
C ALA A 13 3.31 -6.54 0.12
N ARG A 14 2.49 -7.02 1.05
CA ARG A 14 2.52 -8.43 1.50
C ARG A 14 1.77 -9.37 0.56
N GLU A 15 0.86 -8.82 -0.21
CA GLU A 15 0.03 -9.53 -1.17
C GLU A 15 -0.19 -8.65 -2.41
N ASP A 16 -0.84 -9.21 -3.42
CA ASP A 16 -1.20 -8.45 -4.61
C ASP A 16 -2.32 -7.47 -4.26
N LEU A 17 -2.02 -6.17 -4.34
CA LEU A 17 -2.97 -5.11 -4.10
C LEU A 17 -3.76 -4.84 -5.38
N PHE A 18 -5.08 -5.00 -5.30
CA PHE A 18 -6.00 -4.74 -6.40
C PHE A 18 -6.82 -3.48 -6.13
N ASN A 19 -7.30 -2.85 -7.21
CA ASN A 19 -8.23 -1.74 -7.13
C ASN A 19 -9.61 -2.27 -6.71
N GLU A 20 -9.83 -2.35 -5.41
CA GLU A 20 -11.09 -2.78 -4.82
C GLU A 20 -12.18 -1.73 -5.05
N GLU A 21 -13.44 -2.17 -5.18
CA GLU A 21 -14.56 -1.27 -5.43
C GLU A 21 -14.84 -0.32 -4.26
N GLU A 22 -14.43 -0.70 -3.04
CA GLU A 22 -14.56 0.11 -1.82
C GLU A 22 -13.45 1.17 -1.69
N ALA A 23 -12.34 0.99 -2.40
CA ALA A 23 -11.18 1.87 -2.43
C ALA A 23 -10.79 2.24 -3.87
N GLU A 24 -11.81 2.48 -4.71
CA GLU A 24 -11.66 2.82 -6.12
C GLU A 24 -10.73 4.03 -6.30
N ILE A 25 -9.63 3.81 -7.01
CA ILE A 25 -8.80 4.91 -7.50
C ILE A 25 -9.41 5.41 -8.82
N PRO A 26 -9.83 6.69 -8.89
CA PRO A 26 -10.43 7.24 -10.10
C PRO A 26 -9.45 7.16 -11.27
N GLY A 27 -9.88 6.53 -12.37
CA GLY A 27 -9.08 6.35 -13.59
C GLY A 27 -8.41 4.97 -13.72
N LEU A 28 -8.54 4.09 -12.73
CA LEU A 28 -8.11 2.69 -12.80
C LEU A 28 -9.32 1.75 -12.98
N ALA A 29 -9.13 0.64 -13.69
CA ALA A 29 -10.18 -0.36 -13.83
C ALA A 29 -10.46 -1.07 -12.49
N PRO A 30 -11.69 -1.53 -12.23
CA PRO A 30 -11.98 -2.36 -11.06
C PRO A 30 -11.17 -3.66 -11.15
N ASN A 31 -10.59 -4.09 -10.03
CA ASN A 31 -9.66 -5.23 -9.94
C ASN A 31 -8.36 -5.04 -10.75
N ALA A 32 -8.00 -3.82 -11.13
CA ALA A 32 -6.67 -3.57 -11.69
C ALA A 32 -5.60 -3.84 -10.63
N LEU A 33 -4.53 -4.55 -11.01
CA LEU A 33 -3.36 -4.74 -10.14
C LEU A 33 -2.69 -3.38 -9.91
N LEU A 34 -2.75 -2.89 -8.68
CA LEU A 34 -2.16 -1.64 -8.24
C LEU A 34 -0.67 -1.84 -7.93
N ALA A 35 -0.37 -2.89 -7.14
CA ALA A 35 0.98 -3.26 -6.79
C ALA A 35 1.05 -4.78 -6.53
N PRO A 36 1.98 -5.51 -7.16
CA PRO A 36 2.18 -6.92 -6.86
C PRO A 36 2.80 -7.12 -5.48
N ALA A 37 2.64 -8.32 -4.91
CA ALA A 37 3.29 -8.72 -3.68
C ALA A 37 4.82 -8.53 -3.77
N GLY A 38 5.42 -8.07 -2.67
CA GLY A 38 6.83 -7.70 -2.56
C GLY A 38 7.20 -6.40 -3.26
N ARG A 39 6.25 -5.68 -3.89
CA ARG A 39 6.53 -4.37 -4.49
C ARG A 39 6.89 -3.36 -3.41
N ARG A 40 7.99 -2.64 -3.65
CA ARG A 40 8.42 -1.51 -2.81
C ARG A 40 7.51 -0.29 -2.99
N GLY A 41 7.15 0.32 -1.88
CA GLY A 41 6.43 1.58 -1.81
C GLY A 41 6.93 2.47 -0.67
N VAL A 42 6.43 3.71 -0.65
CA VAL A 42 6.71 4.68 0.41
C VAL A 42 5.41 5.21 0.98
N VAL A 43 5.33 5.27 2.31
CA VAL A 43 4.20 5.90 3.00
C VAL A 43 4.25 7.39 2.76
N VAL A 44 3.22 7.95 2.13
CA VAL A 44 3.12 9.40 1.87
C VAL A 44 2.14 10.11 2.80
N SER A 45 1.21 9.36 3.38
CA SER A 45 0.25 9.86 4.35
C SER A 45 -0.34 8.68 5.12
N PHE A 46 -0.86 8.93 6.31
CA PHE A 46 -1.69 7.96 7.03
C PHE A 46 -2.89 8.69 7.62
N GLY A 47 -3.98 7.95 7.83
CA GLY A 47 -5.21 8.46 8.39
C GLY A 47 -6.00 7.34 9.04
N HIS A 48 -7.22 7.67 9.45
CA HIS A 48 -8.15 6.70 10.00
C HIS A 48 -9.41 6.67 9.15
N ALA A 49 -10.04 5.51 9.02
CA ALA A 49 -11.35 5.44 8.40
C ALA A 49 -12.35 6.30 9.21
N GLU A 50 -13.08 7.21 8.56
CA GLU A 50 -14.08 8.03 9.26
C GLU A 50 -15.16 7.17 9.94
N ALA A 51 -15.42 5.98 9.39
CA ALA A 51 -16.37 5.01 9.94
C ALA A 51 -15.82 4.25 11.17
N ASP A 52 -14.52 4.03 11.28
CA ASP A 52 -13.89 3.38 12.43
C ASP A 52 -12.47 3.94 12.69
N PRO A 53 -12.31 4.81 13.70
CA PRO A 53 -11.02 5.42 14.01
C PRO A 53 -9.96 4.43 14.50
N ARG A 54 -10.32 3.16 14.74
CA ARG A 54 -9.37 2.10 15.09
C ARG A 54 -8.69 1.52 13.86
N GLN A 55 -9.26 1.69 12.67
CA GLN A 55 -8.70 1.21 11.43
C GLN A 55 -7.79 2.29 10.84
N SER A 56 -6.49 2.07 11.00
CA SER A 56 -5.46 2.93 10.40
C SER A 56 -5.32 2.58 8.93
N ILE A 57 -5.36 3.58 8.07
CA ILE A 57 -5.16 3.44 6.62
C ILE A 57 -3.92 4.22 6.24
N TYR A 58 -2.97 3.55 5.60
CA TYR A 58 -1.73 4.14 5.11
C TYR A 58 -1.86 4.37 3.62
N LEU A 59 -1.62 5.61 3.17
CA LEU A 59 -1.49 5.92 1.76
C LEU A 59 -0.04 5.67 1.35
N VAL A 60 0.16 4.64 0.54
CA VAL A 60 1.46 4.21 0.04
C VAL A 60 1.53 4.46 -1.45
N ARG A 61 2.63 5.06 -1.91
CA ARG A 61 2.92 5.14 -3.35
C ARG A 61 3.89 4.04 -3.69
N PHE A 62 3.45 3.08 -4.47
CA PHE A 62 4.29 2.00 -4.97
C PHE A 62 5.04 2.43 -6.22
N GLU A 63 6.26 1.93 -6.37
CA GLU A 63 7.02 2.10 -7.61
C GLU A 63 6.33 1.35 -8.74
N GLN A 64 6.24 1.94 -9.92
CA GLN A 64 5.74 1.30 -11.14
C GLN A 64 6.90 0.87 -12.06
N ASN A 65 6.57 0.05 -13.06
CA ASN A 65 7.57 -0.52 -13.98
C ASN A 65 8.28 0.52 -14.85
N ASP A 66 7.70 1.71 -14.98
CA ASP A 66 8.27 2.86 -15.70
C ASP A 66 9.24 3.69 -14.84
N GLY A 67 9.46 3.30 -13.57
CA GLY A 67 10.25 4.05 -12.60
C GLY A 67 9.53 5.26 -12.02
N ALA A 68 8.25 5.47 -12.35
CA ALA A 68 7.41 6.47 -11.71
C ALA A 68 6.81 5.93 -10.41
N MET A 69 6.44 6.84 -9.52
CA MET A 69 5.65 6.53 -8.33
C MET A 69 4.18 6.55 -8.72
N GLY A 70 3.49 5.43 -8.54
CA GLY A 70 2.06 5.30 -8.81
C GLY A 70 1.19 6.26 -7.98
N PRO A 71 -0.13 6.24 -8.18
CA PRO A 71 -1.05 6.98 -7.32
C PRO A 71 -0.92 6.50 -5.86
N PRO A 72 -1.29 7.34 -4.88
CA PRO A 72 -1.37 6.90 -3.49
C PRO A 72 -2.47 5.84 -3.34
N ILE A 73 -2.10 4.68 -2.81
CA ILE A 73 -2.96 3.52 -2.61
C ILE A 73 -3.19 3.37 -1.11
N GLY A 74 -4.45 3.27 -0.70
CA GLY A 74 -4.82 3.04 0.69
C GLY A 74 -4.60 1.58 1.05
N CYS A 75 -3.72 1.33 2.01
CA CYS A 75 -3.38 0.00 2.50
C CYS A 75 -3.61 -0.08 4.01
N LEU A 76 -4.05 -1.23 4.46
CA LEU A 76 -4.10 -1.60 5.87
C LEU A 76 -2.70 -1.96 6.37
N PRO A 77 -2.43 -1.81 7.68
CA PRO A 77 -1.15 -2.19 8.26
C PRO A 77 -0.80 -3.68 8.03
N ASP A 78 -1.80 -4.55 8.04
CA ASP A 78 -1.65 -6.00 7.81
C ASP A 78 -1.29 -6.35 6.37
N GLU A 79 -1.55 -5.47 5.40
CA GLU A 79 -1.20 -5.64 3.98
C GLU A 79 0.22 -5.15 3.67
N LEU A 80 0.86 -4.47 4.63
CA LEU A 80 2.18 -3.88 4.51
C LEU A 80 3.20 -4.63 5.37
N THR A 81 4.45 -4.60 4.94
CA THR A 81 5.59 -5.08 5.73
C THR A 81 6.82 -4.23 5.51
N GLN A 82 7.69 -4.15 6.52
CA GLN A 82 9.05 -3.60 6.39
C GLN A 82 10.10 -4.71 6.30
N ASP A 83 9.68 -5.98 6.31
CA ASP A 83 10.59 -7.11 6.19
C ASP A 83 10.96 -7.34 4.72
N GLU A 84 12.14 -6.84 4.35
CA GLU A 84 12.70 -7.01 3.00
C GLU A 84 12.89 -8.48 2.62
N ALA A 85 13.19 -9.37 3.57
CA ALA A 85 13.36 -10.79 3.29
C ALA A 85 12.02 -11.44 2.96
N LEU A 86 10.97 -11.12 3.71
CA LEU A 86 9.61 -11.56 3.39
C LEU A 86 9.17 -11.00 2.02
N ALA A 87 9.37 -9.70 1.78
CA ALA A 87 9.05 -9.07 0.51
C ALA A 87 9.79 -9.71 -0.69
N ALA A 88 11.06 -10.09 -0.51
CA ALA A 88 11.84 -10.81 -1.51
C ALA A 88 11.26 -12.20 -1.80
N THR A 89 10.70 -12.90 -0.80
CA THR A 89 10.03 -14.19 -1.04
C THR A 89 8.68 -14.05 -1.74
N LEU A 90 8.00 -12.91 -1.58
CA LEU A 90 6.68 -12.62 -2.16
C LEU A 90 6.77 -12.11 -3.60
N SER A 91 7.90 -11.49 -3.97
CA SER A 91 8.19 -11.01 -5.33
C SER A 91 8.82 -12.06 -6.25
N ALA A 92 9.01 -13.30 -5.76
CA ALA A 92 9.63 -14.42 -6.47
C ALA A 92 8.60 -15.23 -7.29
#